data_AF-A0A518DFB0-F1
#
_entry.id   AF-A0A518DFB0-F1
#
_cell.length_a   1.000
_cell.length_b   1.000
_cell.length_c   1.000
_cell.angle_alpha   90.00
_cell.angle_beta   90.00
_cell.angle_gamma   90.00
#
_symmetry.space_group_name_H-M   'P 1'
#
loop_
_entity.id
_entity.type
_entity.pdbx_description
1 polymer ?
#
loop_
_entity_poly.entity_id
_entity_poly.type
_entity_poly.pdbx_seq_one_letter_code
_entity_poly.pdbx_strand_id
1 'polypeptide(L)'
;MDTSTLQLWITPLWIVAAGVTLGVAVLALLWGLAALVSRKAGAWITSWVTDGPLAWVSAVAGVWVTLFLIGLPVMPVREVASSMARIGSVGERTETVPLEPRTEDEVYALQNPFVAAEVKRYEFQSDQDLRVAVEKGVAYDSPVVLVQGDEPYVWTPASKRARGFEGAVDTLYITNESDLPAELTISLTTELRTPEARDVLWAAGAVITFYLSYLLIASLLRGTGIVALATAKEAMGQPLYLLLLIVGAVAMVAFVYIPYNTFGEDVKMLKDSGRSLIMVFGIVFALWTASVSVADEIEGKTALTLLSKPISRRQFILGKFLGIVWPVVVMFVILGGFLMAAVSYKVVYDSRESSNPTPNWQECNTEMIRTVPVLTLALMETIVLASISLAISTRLPMLPNLIIVGTIYVLGHLTPLVAQSSVGKNEFVSFFGRLSAVVLPVLDHFNVEAATVGARSVPLDYLLWAGVYCLLFVTIAMLVALTLFEDRDLA
;
A
#
# COMPACT_ATOMS: atom_id res chain seq x y z
N MET A 1 6.63 13.75 -27.50
CA MET A 1 5.95 12.60 -26.88
C MET A 1 4.49 12.71 -27.26
N ASP A 2 3.88 11.66 -27.81
CA ASP A 2 2.48 11.73 -28.26
C ASP A 2 1.55 11.90 -27.05
N THR A 3 0.48 12.70 -27.19
CA THR A 3 -0.41 13.05 -26.07
C THR A 3 -1.08 11.81 -25.46
N SER A 4 -1.36 10.82 -26.31
CA SER A 4 -1.85 9.49 -25.95
C SER A 4 -0.87 8.71 -25.05
N THR A 5 0.43 8.73 -25.38
CA THR A 5 1.46 8.03 -24.60
C THR A 5 1.62 8.67 -23.22
N LEU A 6 1.52 10.00 -23.15
CA LEU A 6 1.59 10.73 -21.89
C LEU A 6 0.41 10.41 -20.97
N GLN A 7 -0.80 10.26 -21.52
CA GLN A 7 -1.97 9.84 -20.76
C GLN A 7 -1.79 8.45 -20.13
N LEU A 8 -1.21 7.49 -20.86
CA LEU A 8 -1.10 6.09 -20.41
C LEU A 8 -0.36 5.92 -19.07
N TRP A 9 0.85 6.48 -18.94
CA TRP A 9 1.66 6.29 -17.73
C TRP A 9 1.39 7.33 -16.63
N ILE A 10 0.79 8.49 -16.96
CA ILE A 10 0.45 9.50 -15.96
C ILE A 10 -0.90 9.21 -15.29
N THR A 11 -1.86 8.56 -15.97
CA THR A 11 -3.18 8.26 -15.38
C THR A 11 -3.09 7.51 -14.03
N PRO A 12 -2.24 6.46 -13.88
CA PRO A 12 -2.04 5.82 -12.58
C PRO A 12 -1.55 6.79 -11.49
N LEU A 13 -0.55 7.60 -11.79
CA LEU A 13 -0.03 8.61 -10.86
C LEU A 13 -1.10 9.63 -10.50
N TRP A 14 -1.94 10.02 -11.46
CA TRP A 14 -3.03 10.95 -11.23
C TRP A 14 -4.12 10.36 -10.32
N ILE A 15 -4.42 9.06 -10.41
CA ILE A 15 -5.36 8.38 -9.49
C ILE A 15 -4.84 8.42 -8.05
N VAL A 16 -3.57 8.10 -7.84
CA VAL A 16 -2.92 8.23 -6.52
C VAL A 16 -2.93 9.69 -6.06
N ALA A 17 -2.64 10.63 -6.96
CA ALA A 17 -2.69 12.07 -6.68
C ALA A 17 -4.08 12.54 -6.23
N ALA A 18 -5.14 12.01 -6.85
CA ALA A 18 -6.52 12.29 -6.46
C ALA A 18 -6.79 11.81 -5.02
N GLY A 19 -6.29 10.62 -4.67
CA GLY A 19 -6.40 10.08 -3.31
C GLY A 19 -5.61 10.89 -2.29
N VAL A 20 -4.37 11.27 -2.61
CA VAL A 20 -3.57 12.17 -1.76
C VAL A 20 -4.27 13.51 -1.57
N THR A 21 -4.84 14.08 -2.63
CA THR A 21 -5.58 15.35 -2.56
C THR A 21 -6.82 15.24 -1.67
N LEU A 22 -7.57 14.15 -1.79
CA LEU A 22 -8.71 13.87 -0.93
C LEU A 22 -8.28 13.72 0.54
N GLY A 23 -7.21 12.98 0.80
CA GLY A 23 -6.64 12.81 2.15
C GLY A 23 -6.20 14.14 2.76
N VAL A 24 -5.48 14.97 2.01
CA VAL A 24 -5.06 16.31 2.42
C VAL A 24 -6.27 17.22 2.69
N ALA A 25 -7.31 17.17 1.85
CA ALA A 25 -8.53 17.95 2.06
C ALA A 25 -9.26 17.54 3.35
N VAL A 26 -9.37 16.25 3.63
CA VAL A 26 -9.94 15.73 4.88
C VAL A 26 -9.09 16.16 6.09
N LEU A 27 -7.77 16.05 6.01
CA LEU A 27 -6.88 16.50 7.09
C LEU A 27 -6.96 18.01 7.33
N ALA A 28 -7.07 18.82 6.28
CA ALA A 28 -7.26 20.26 6.38
C ALA A 28 -8.59 20.62 7.05
N LEU A 29 -9.67 19.89 6.73
CA LEU A 29 -10.96 20.02 7.40
C LEU A 29 -10.87 19.66 8.88
N LEU A 30 -10.25 18.52 9.21
CA LEU A 30 -10.04 18.08 10.61
C LEU A 30 -9.20 19.09 11.40
N TRP A 31 -8.15 19.62 10.79
CA TRP A 31 -7.31 20.66 11.38
C TRP A 31 -8.09 21.96 11.61
N GLY A 32 -8.90 22.40 10.63
CA GLY A 32 -9.77 23.57 10.76
C GLY A 32 -10.80 23.41 11.88
N LEU A 33 -11.45 22.25 11.97
CA LEU A 33 -12.38 21.93 13.06
C LEU A 33 -11.67 21.93 14.43
N ALA A 34 -10.49 21.31 14.53
CA ALA A 34 -9.70 21.31 15.76
C ALA A 34 -9.28 22.73 16.19
N ALA A 35 -8.94 23.60 15.23
CA ALA A 35 -8.59 25.00 15.49
C ALA A 35 -9.79 25.84 15.94
N LEU A 36 -11.00 25.54 15.44
CA LEU A 36 -12.24 26.16 15.87
C LEU A 36 -12.64 25.74 17.30
N VAL A 37 -12.49 24.46 17.62
CA VAL A 37 -12.79 23.92 18.97
C VAL A 37 -11.77 24.41 19.99
N SER A 38 -10.48 24.45 19.64
CA SER A 38 -9.41 24.88 20.52
C SER A 38 -8.26 25.53 19.73
N ARG A 39 -8.07 26.84 19.92
CA ARG A 39 -6.93 27.56 19.33
C ARG A 39 -5.58 26.96 19.74
N LYS A 40 -5.49 26.39 20.96
CA LYS A 40 -4.28 25.70 21.43
C LYS A 40 -4.03 24.40 20.67
N ALA A 41 -5.08 23.61 20.42
CA ALA A 41 -4.97 22.39 19.63
C ALA A 41 -4.59 22.70 18.18
N GLY A 42 -5.23 23.72 17.57
CA GLY A 42 -4.89 24.19 16.23
C GLY A 42 -3.41 24.59 16.11
N ALA A 43 -2.91 25.45 17.01
CA ALA A 43 -1.51 25.87 17.01
C ALA A 43 -0.52 24.71 17.23
N TRP A 44 -0.88 23.75 18.10
CA TRP A 44 -0.09 22.54 18.30
C TRP A 44 0.00 21.72 17.01
N ILE A 45 -1.13 21.42 16.36
CA ILE A 45 -1.13 20.69 15.07
C ILE A 45 -0.27 21.42 14.04
N THR A 46 -0.45 22.73 13.88
CA THR A 46 0.36 23.53 12.95
C THR A 46 1.85 23.35 13.22
N SER A 47 2.28 23.48 14.47
CA SER A 47 3.69 23.37 14.82
C SER A 47 4.31 22.01 14.46
N TRP A 48 3.54 20.92 14.54
CA TRP A 48 4.03 19.59 14.18
C TRP A 48 3.93 19.29 12.68
N VAL A 49 2.96 19.88 11.98
CA VAL A 49 2.80 19.69 10.53
C VAL A 49 3.83 20.51 9.75
N THR A 50 4.10 21.74 10.18
CA THR A 50 5.04 22.63 9.49
C THR A 50 6.49 22.36 9.82
N ASP A 51 6.77 21.41 10.72
CA ASP A 51 8.10 21.22 11.28
C ASP A 51 8.53 19.75 11.29
N GLY A 52 9.83 19.50 11.12
CA GLY A 52 10.41 18.14 11.13
C GLY A 52 9.89 17.21 10.01
N PRO A 53 9.66 15.92 10.29
CA PRO A 53 9.28 14.92 9.27
C PRO A 53 7.99 15.23 8.50
N LEU A 54 6.94 15.73 9.18
CA LEU A 54 5.68 16.05 8.51
C LEU A 54 5.79 17.22 7.54
N ALA A 55 6.74 18.14 7.72
CA ALA A 55 6.97 19.22 6.77
C ALA A 55 7.40 18.68 5.39
N TRP A 56 8.30 17.69 5.39
CA TRP A 56 8.74 17.00 4.17
C TRP A 56 7.59 16.24 3.52
N VAL A 57 6.79 15.52 4.31
CA VAL A 57 5.62 14.79 3.80
C VAL A 57 4.56 15.75 3.26
N SER A 58 4.38 16.92 3.88
CA SER A 58 3.49 17.98 3.39
C SER A 58 3.98 18.56 2.06
N ALA A 59 5.29 18.76 1.91
CA ALA A 59 5.88 19.20 0.64
C ALA A 59 5.65 18.17 -0.48
N VAL A 60 5.87 16.88 -0.20
CA VAL A 60 5.59 15.78 -1.13
C VAL A 60 4.10 15.72 -1.47
N ALA A 61 3.22 15.82 -0.47
CA ALA A 61 1.77 15.88 -0.69
C ALA A 61 1.38 17.08 -1.57
N GLY A 62 2.04 18.23 -1.41
CA GLY A 62 1.88 19.39 -2.28
C GLY A 62 2.25 19.12 -3.74
N VAL A 63 3.31 18.34 -4.00
CA VAL A 63 3.67 17.89 -5.36
C VAL A 63 2.58 17.01 -5.95
N TRP A 64 2.05 16.05 -5.18
CA TRP A 64 0.93 15.20 -5.62
C TRP A 64 -0.35 16.02 -5.88
N VAL A 65 -0.71 16.95 -5.00
CA VAL A 65 -1.86 17.86 -5.21
C VAL A 65 -1.67 18.68 -6.48
N THR A 66 -0.46 19.17 -6.74
CA THR A 66 -0.14 19.91 -7.96
C THR A 66 -0.31 19.03 -9.20
N LEU A 67 0.16 17.78 -9.15
CA LEU A 67 -0.01 16.80 -10.23
C LEU A 67 -1.50 16.49 -10.50
N PHE A 68 -2.31 16.37 -9.45
CA PHE A 68 -3.75 16.20 -9.57
C PHE A 68 -4.40 17.39 -10.29
N LEU A 69 -4.13 18.62 -9.84
CA LEU A 69 -4.71 19.85 -10.40
C LEU A 69 -4.33 20.07 -11.86
N ILE A 70 -3.07 19.84 -12.22
CA ILE A 70 -2.58 19.97 -13.61
C ILE A 70 -3.20 18.90 -14.51
N GLY A 71 -3.46 17.70 -14.00
CA GLY A 71 -4.03 16.59 -14.77
C GLY A 71 -5.54 16.69 -15.03
N LEU A 72 -6.28 17.52 -14.30
CA LEU A 72 -7.76 17.63 -14.41
C LEU A 72 -8.32 17.74 -15.84
N PRO A 73 -7.72 18.50 -16.78
CA PRO A 73 -8.28 18.66 -18.13
C PRO A 73 -8.19 17.39 -19.00
N VAL A 74 -7.30 16.47 -18.64
CA VAL A 74 -6.87 15.36 -19.50
C VAL A 74 -7.35 14.00 -18.97
N MET A 75 -7.67 13.93 -17.68
CA MET A 75 -7.87 12.67 -16.94
C MET A 75 -9.35 12.27 -16.82
N PRO A 76 -9.68 10.98 -16.61
CA PRO A 76 -11.04 10.46 -16.58
C PRO A 76 -11.79 10.77 -15.26
N VAL A 77 -11.90 12.04 -14.88
CA VAL A 77 -12.47 12.48 -13.59
C VAL A 77 -13.90 11.96 -13.36
N ARG A 78 -14.75 12.03 -14.39
CA ARG A 78 -16.17 11.63 -14.29
C ARG A 78 -16.31 10.12 -14.09
N GLU A 79 -15.49 9.32 -14.76
CA GLU A 79 -15.53 7.86 -14.65
C GLU A 79 -15.03 7.40 -13.28
N VAL A 80 -13.98 8.02 -12.76
CA VAL A 80 -13.47 7.74 -11.41
C VAL A 80 -14.49 8.17 -10.36
N ALA A 81 -15.05 9.38 -10.44
CA ALA A 81 -16.01 9.88 -9.46
C ALA A 81 -17.31 9.06 -9.42
N SER A 82 -17.85 8.68 -10.58
CA SER A 82 -19.04 7.82 -10.66
C SER A 82 -18.77 6.42 -10.11
N SER A 83 -17.61 5.84 -10.40
CA SER A 83 -17.21 4.54 -9.84
C SER A 83 -17.02 4.63 -8.32
N MET A 84 -16.42 5.70 -7.79
CA MET A 84 -16.28 5.91 -6.35
C MET A 84 -17.63 5.95 -5.61
N ALA A 85 -18.64 6.62 -6.16
CA ALA A 85 -19.98 6.69 -5.58
C ALA A 85 -20.67 5.32 -5.50
N ARG A 86 -20.25 4.36 -6.32
CA ARG A 86 -20.84 3.02 -6.44
C ARG A 86 -20.07 1.91 -5.74
N ILE A 87 -18.96 2.23 -5.06
CA ILE A 87 -18.13 1.22 -4.37
C ILE A 87 -18.96 0.36 -3.40
N GLY A 88 -19.95 0.95 -2.71
CA GLY A 88 -20.81 0.24 -1.77
C GLY A 88 -22.01 -0.49 -2.38
N SER A 89 -22.38 -0.23 -3.64
CA SER A 89 -23.53 -0.87 -4.30
C SER A 89 -23.14 -2.13 -5.09
N VAL A 90 -21.86 -2.31 -5.38
CA VAL A 90 -21.31 -3.40 -6.19
C VAL A 90 -20.90 -4.60 -5.33
N GLY A 91 -21.14 -5.82 -5.81
CA GLY A 91 -20.79 -7.07 -5.11
C GLY A 91 -21.48 -8.31 -5.67
N GLU A 92 -21.32 -9.44 -4.98
CA GLU A 92 -22.15 -10.62 -5.17
C GLU A 92 -23.44 -10.48 -4.37
N ARG A 93 -24.58 -10.64 -5.03
CA ARG A 93 -25.89 -10.55 -4.39
C ARG A 93 -26.81 -11.61 -4.97
N THR A 94 -27.62 -12.19 -4.11
CA THR A 94 -28.66 -13.14 -4.47
C THR A 94 -29.99 -12.61 -3.97
N GLU A 95 -30.98 -12.49 -4.85
CA GLU A 95 -32.34 -12.09 -4.54
C GLU A 95 -33.28 -13.22 -4.96
N THR A 96 -34.24 -13.58 -4.09
CA THR A 96 -35.26 -14.59 -4.40
C THR A 96 -36.60 -13.89 -4.54
N VAL A 97 -37.27 -14.14 -5.67
CA VAL A 97 -38.55 -13.52 -6.04
C VAL A 97 -39.61 -14.63 -6.11
N PRO A 98 -40.57 -14.66 -5.18
CA PRO A 98 -41.72 -15.54 -5.28
C PRO A 98 -42.68 -14.99 -6.34
N LEU A 99 -43.15 -15.85 -7.24
CA LEU A 99 -44.07 -15.48 -8.32
C LEU A 99 -45.35 -16.32 -8.22
N GLU A 100 -46.50 -15.66 -8.32
CA GLU A 100 -47.78 -16.35 -8.37
C GLU A 100 -47.97 -17.10 -9.71
N PRO A 101 -48.81 -18.15 -9.76
CA PRO A 101 -49.12 -18.85 -11.00
C PRO A 101 -49.82 -17.93 -12.02
N ARG A 102 -49.50 -18.09 -13.31
CA ARG A 102 -50.14 -17.37 -14.43
C ARG A 102 -50.05 -15.83 -14.34
N THR A 103 -48.94 -15.31 -13.82
CA THR A 103 -48.72 -13.86 -13.77
C THR A 103 -47.99 -13.38 -15.02
N GLU A 104 -48.51 -12.32 -15.64
CA GLU A 104 -47.94 -11.68 -16.83
C GLU A 104 -47.36 -10.31 -16.48
N ASP A 105 -46.10 -10.07 -16.87
CA ASP A 105 -45.38 -8.80 -16.66
C ASP A 105 -45.44 -8.31 -15.19
N GLU A 106 -45.22 -9.21 -14.24
CA GLU A 106 -45.10 -8.81 -12.84
C GLU A 106 -43.90 -7.86 -12.69
N VAL A 107 -44.18 -6.65 -12.22
CA VAL A 107 -43.16 -5.62 -12.05
C VAL A 107 -42.42 -5.89 -10.76
N TYR A 108 -41.21 -6.42 -10.88
CA TYR A 108 -40.31 -6.56 -9.74
C TYR A 108 -39.30 -5.43 -9.74
N ALA A 109 -39.41 -4.56 -8.73
CA ALA A 109 -38.37 -3.57 -8.45
C ALA A 109 -37.19 -4.28 -7.78
N LEU A 110 -36.03 -4.25 -8.42
CA LEU A 110 -34.81 -4.83 -7.86
C LEU A 110 -34.50 -4.12 -6.54
N GLN A 111 -34.20 -4.89 -5.49
CA GLN A 111 -33.78 -4.28 -4.23
C GLN A 111 -32.46 -3.54 -4.42
N ASN A 112 -31.64 -4.03 -5.36
CA ASN A 112 -30.36 -3.44 -5.74
C ASN A 112 -30.27 -3.24 -7.25
N PRO A 113 -30.58 -2.03 -7.75
CA PRO A 113 -30.37 -1.69 -9.13
C PRO A 113 -28.91 -1.85 -9.56
N PHE A 114 -28.70 -2.29 -10.80
CA PHE A 114 -27.36 -2.49 -11.35
C PHE A 114 -27.23 -1.83 -12.73
N VAL A 115 -25.98 -1.57 -13.13
CA VAL A 115 -25.68 -1.07 -14.48
C VAL A 115 -25.11 -2.23 -15.29
N ALA A 116 -25.66 -2.46 -16.48
CA ALA A 116 -25.30 -3.60 -17.32
C ALA A 116 -23.79 -3.67 -17.65
N ALA A 117 -23.12 -2.51 -17.74
CA ALA A 117 -21.67 -2.43 -17.99
C ALA A 117 -20.81 -2.97 -16.84
N GLU A 118 -21.37 -3.09 -15.63
CA GLU A 118 -20.67 -3.55 -14.42
C GLU A 118 -20.92 -5.02 -14.10
N VAL A 119 -21.79 -5.70 -14.85
CA VAL A 119 -22.10 -7.10 -14.58
C VAL A 119 -20.99 -8.00 -15.10
N LYS A 120 -20.38 -8.78 -14.19
CA LYS A 120 -19.39 -9.83 -14.51
C LYS A 120 -20.05 -11.18 -14.73
N ARG A 121 -21.10 -11.47 -13.98
CA ARG A 121 -21.90 -12.70 -14.09
C ARG A 121 -23.30 -12.39 -13.61
N TYR A 122 -24.29 -12.95 -14.28
CA TYR A 122 -25.62 -13.06 -13.71
C TYR A 122 -26.14 -14.47 -13.95
N GLU A 123 -26.94 -14.95 -13.02
CA GLU A 123 -27.52 -16.29 -13.01
C GLU A 123 -28.96 -16.20 -12.53
N PHE A 124 -29.89 -16.65 -13.36
CA PHE A 124 -31.31 -16.75 -13.04
C PHE A 124 -31.68 -18.22 -12.96
N GLN A 125 -32.16 -18.67 -11.81
CA GLN A 125 -32.57 -20.05 -11.57
C GLN A 125 -34.01 -20.08 -11.09
N SER A 126 -34.81 -20.99 -11.66
CA SER A 126 -36.21 -21.17 -11.32
C SER A 126 -36.58 -22.65 -11.45
N ASP A 127 -37.56 -23.08 -10.67
CA ASP A 127 -38.20 -24.39 -10.75
C ASP A 127 -39.20 -24.48 -11.92
N GLN A 128 -39.67 -23.33 -12.41
CA GLN A 128 -40.57 -23.21 -13.57
C GLN A 128 -39.93 -22.43 -14.72
N ASP A 129 -40.49 -22.59 -15.93
CA ASP A 129 -40.13 -21.78 -17.10
C ASP A 129 -40.56 -20.32 -16.87
N LEU A 130 -39.60 -19.40 -16.87
CA LEU A 130 -39.85 -17.97 -16.65
C LEU A 130 -39.25 -17.12 -17.77
N ARG A 131 -39.97 -16.05 -18.13
CA ARG A 131 -39.50 -15.03 -19.07
C ARG A 131 -39.23 -13.73 -18.33
N VAL A 132 -38.05 -13.16 -18.53
CA VAL A 132 -37.66 -11.89 -17.91
C VAL A 132 -37.35 -10.86 -19.01
N ALA A 133 -37.93 -9.67 -18.86
CA ALA A 133 -37.68 -8.52 -19.72
C ALA A 133 -37.38 -7.25 -18.90
N VAL A 134 -36.83 -6.24 -19.59
CA VAL A 134 -36.49 -4.93 -19.01
C VAL A 134 -37.56 -3.88 -19.35
N GLU A 135 -38.38 -4.14 -20.37
CA GLU A 135 -39.47 -3.27 -20.81
C GLU A 135 -40.82 -3.99 -20.73
N LYS A 136 -41.86 -3.22 -20.39
CA LYS A 136 -43.24 -3.72 -20.27
C LYS A 136 -43.76 -4.20 -21.63
N GLY A 137 -44.38 -5.38 -21.67
CA GLY A 137 -45.01 -5.96 -22.86
C GLY A 137 -44.04 -6.65 -23.82
N VAL A 138 -42.75 -6.73 -23.47
CA VAL A 138 -41.71 -7.31 -24.35
C VAL A 138 -41.28 -8.71 -23.91
N ALA A 139 -41.65 -9.14 -22.70
CA ALA A 139 -41.32 -10.46 -22.16
C ALA A 139 -41.83 -11.62 -23.03
N TYR A 140 -42.95 -11.41 -23.73
CA TYR A 140 -43.54 -12.43 -24.59
C TYR A 140 -42.89 -12.49 -25.99
N ASP A 141 -42.52 -11.34 -26.57
CA ASP A 141 -42.05 -11.20 -27.96
C ASP A 141 -40.52 -11.29 -28.10
N SER A 142 -39.76 -10.73 -27.15
CA SER A 142 -38.30 -10.81 -27.11
C SER A 142 -37.79 -10.80 -25.65
N PRO A 143 -37.89 -11.93 -24.92
CA PRO A 143 -37.37 -12.02 -23.56
C PRO A 143 -35.86 -11.82 -23.54
N VAL A 144 -35.40 -11.04 -22.58
CA VAL A 144 -33.96 -10.80 -22.35
C VAL A 144 -33.32 -12.04 -21.72
N VAL A 145 -34.04 -12.70 -20.84
CA VAL A 145 -33.66 -13.97 -20.23
C VAL A 145 -34.84 -14.94 -20.29
N LEU A 146 -34.58 -16.15 -20.80
CA LEU A 146 -35.51 -17.28 -20.78
C LEU A 146 -34.93 -18.33 -19.83
N VAL A 147 -35.51 -18.44 -18.63
CA VAL A 147 -35.13 -19.45 -17.65
C VAL A 147 -35.96 -20.70 -17.97
N GLN A 148 -35.29 -21.83 -18.19
CA GLN A 148 -35.95 -23.12 -18.33
C GLN A 148 -36.00 -23.77 -16.95
N GLY A 149 -37.12 -24.39 -16.59
CA GLY A 149 -37.30 -25.06 -15.31
C GLY A 149 -36.17 -26.05 -15.06
N ASP A 150 -35.58 -25.96 -13.86
CA ASP A 150 -34.43 -26.75 -13.40
C ASP A 150 -33.09 -26.50 -14.14
N GLU A 151 -33.03 -25.58 -15.12
CA GLU A 151 -31.77 -25.17 -15.79
C GLU A 151 -31.44 -23.68 -15.53
N PRO A 152 -30.30 -23.36 -14.87
CA PRO A 152 -29.94 -21.98 -14.59
C PRO A 152 -29.53 -21.24 -15.88
N TYR A 153 -30.15 -20.08 -16.10
CA TYR A 153 -29.68 -19.15 -17.12
C TYR A 153 -28.46 -18.39 -16.60
N VAL A 154 -27.27 -18.84 -17.01
CA VAL A 154 -26.00 -18.18 -16.69
C VAL A 154 -25.51 -17.33 -17.87
N TRP A 155 -25.13 -16.10 -17.59
CA TRP A 155 -24.37 -15.25 -18.50
C TRP A 155 -23.03 -14.84 -17.90
N THR A 156 -22.00 -14.88 -18.72
CA THR A 156 -20.66 -14.31 -18.45
C THR A 156 -20.12 -13.66 -19.72
N PRO A 157 -19.13 -12.74 -19.64
CA PRO A 157 -18.48 -12.15 -20.81
C PRO A 157 -17.88 -13.17 -21.78
N ALA A 158 -17.54 -14.37 -21.31
CA ALA A 158 -17.01 -15.47 -22.14
C ALA A 158 -18.11 -16.37 -22.74
N SER A 159 -19.37 -16.19 -22.32
CA SER A 159 -20.49 -16.98 -22.83
C SER A 159 -20.85 -16.57 -24.26
N LYS A 160 -21.39 -17.50 -25.05
CA LYS A 160 -21.90 -17.22 -26.40
C LYS A 160 -23.21 -16.41 -26.39
N ARG A 161 -23.79 -16.20 -25.21
CA ARG A 161 -25.07 -15.49 -25.01
C ARG A 161 -24.81 -13.98 -25.00
N ALA A 162 -25.70 -13.21 -25.62
CA ALA A 162 -25.65 -11.75 -25.53
C ALA A 162 -25.88 -11.30 -24.08
N ARG A 163 -25.33 -10.15 -23.69
CA ARG A 163 -25.49 -9.60 -22.33
C ARG A 163 -26.96 -9.38 -21.96
N GLY A 164 -27.80 -9.06 -22.93
CA GLY A 164 -29.25 -8.91 -22.76
C GLY A 164 -29.68 -7.58 -22.11
N PHE A 165 -28.92 -7.09 -21.13
CA PHE A 165 -29.20 -5.83 -20.43
C PHE A 165 -28.37 -4.67 -21.00
N GLU A 166 -28.96 -3.47 -21.04
CA GLU A 166 -28.30 -2.21 -21.41
C GLU A 166 -28.62 -1.11 -20.38
N GLY A 167 -27.69 -0.19 -20.16
CA GLY A 167 -27.90 0.95 -19.25
C GLY A 167 -28.06 0.55 -17.78
N ALA A 168 -28.83 1.35 -17.04
CA ALA A 168 -29.21 1.08 -15.65
C ALA A 168 -30.51 0.26 -15.63
N VAL A 169 -30.53 -0.81 -14.84
CA VAL A 169 -31.66 -1.72 -14.69
C VAL A 169 -32.17 -1.62 -13.26
N ASP A 170 -33.31 -0.96 -13.10
CA ASP A 170 -33.98 -0.75 -11.81
C ASP A 170 -35.16 -1.71 -11.60
N THR A 171 -35.81 -2.12 -12.70
CA THR A 171 -37.03 -2.95 -12.68
C THR A 171 -36.93 -4.08 -13.69
N LEU A 172 -37.43 -5.25 -13.31
CA LEU A 172 -37.60 -6.40 -14.18
C LEU A 172 -39.10 -6.69 -14.34
N TYR A 173 -39.49 -7.08 -15.55
CA TYR A 173 -40.82 -7.59 -15.87
C TYR A 173 -40.70 -9.10 -16.00
N ILE A 174 -41.37 -9.84 -15.11
CA ILE A 174 -41.27 -11.28 -15.03
C ILE A 174 -42.63 -11.90 -15.36
N THR A 175 -42.62 -12.88 -16.26
CA THR A 175 -43.82 -13.60 -16.67
C THR A 175 -43.66 -15.08 -16.30
N ASN A 176 -44.63 -15.58 -15.53
CA ASN A 176 -44.78 -16.99 -15.17
C ASN A 176 -45.92 -17.61 -15.97
N GLU A 177 -45.59 -18.46 -16.95
CA GLU A 177 -46.58 -19.13 -17.80
C GLU A 177 -47.09 -20.45 -17.17
N SER A 178 -46.47 -20.90 -16.08
CA SER A 178 -46.81 -22.15 -15.41
C SER A 178 -48.07 -22.06 -14.55
N ASP A 179 -48.72 -23.21 -14.39
CA ASP A 179 -49.87 -23.40 -13.50
C ASP A 179 -49.47 -23.57 -12.02
N LEU A 180 -48.17 -23.54 -11.73
CA LEU A 180 -47.57 -23.69 -10.39
C LEU A 180 -46.89 -22.39 -9.95
N PRO A 181 -46.83 -22.12 -8.63
CA PRO A 181 -46.03 -21.01 -8.11
C PRO A 181 -44.55 -21.27 -8.43
N ALA A 182 -43.78 -20.22 -8.70
CA ALA A 182 -42.37 -20.31 -9.05
C ALA A 182 -41.50 -19.50 -8.09
N GLU A 183 -40.30 -19.99 -7.80
CA GLU A 183 -39.29 -19.25 -7.04
C GLU A 183 -38.10 -18.89 -7.94
N LEU A 184 -38.00 -17.62 -8.33
CA LEU A 184 -36.89 -17.12 -9.12
C LEU A 184 -35.75 -16.66 -8.22
N THR A 185 -34.62 -17.35 -8.27
CA THR A 185 -33.37 -16.92 -7.64
C THR A 185 -32.49 -16.21 -8.65
N ILE A 186 -32.22 -14.93 -8.39
CA ILE A 186 -31.36 -14.07 -9.22
C ILE A 186 -30.04 -13.86 -8.48
N SER A 187 -28.95 -14.40 -9.00
CA SER A 187 -27.60 -14.19 -8.49
C SER A 187 -26.81 -13.29 -9.44
N LEU A 188 -26.41 -12.10 -8.97
CA LEU A 188 -25.61 -11.14 -9.72
C LEU A 188 -24.23 -10.94 -9.08
N THR A 189 -23.19 -11.02 -9.90
CA THR A 189 -21.84 -10.58 -9.57
C THR A 189 -21.55 -9.31 -10.37
N THR A 190 -21.46 -8.17 -9.69
CA THR A 190 -21.10 -6.89 -10.30
C THR A 190 -19.69 -6.47 -9.88
N GLU A 191 -18.98 -5.75 -10.75
CA GLU A 191 -17.72 -5.05 -10.45
C GLU A 191 -17.75 -3.61 -10.99
N LEU A 192 -17.03 -2.70 -10.33
CA LEU A 192 -16.89 -1.31 -10.75
C LEU A 192 -16.39 -1.21 -12.19
N ARG A 193 -16.92 -0.23 -12.94
CA ARG A 193 -16.46 0.08 -14.29
C ARG A 193 -14.96 0.41 -14.33
N THR A 194 -14.46 1.10 -13.31
CA THR A 194 -13.03 1.30 -13.06
C THR A 194 -12.68 0.82 -11.64
N PRO A 195 -12.20 -0.42 -11.46
CA PRO A 195 -11.83 -0.93 -10.13
C PRO A 195 -10.72 -0.10 -9.47
N GLU A 196 -9.88 0.57 -10.25
CA GLU A 196 -8.80 1.47 -9.81
C GLU A 196 -9.32 2.69 -9.03
N ALA A 197 -10.62 3.00 -9.11
CA ALA A 197 -11.25 4.02 -8.27
C ALA A 197 -11.09 3.72 -6.76
N ARG A 198 -10.91 2.45 -6.38
CA ARG A 198 -10.62 2.06 -4.99
C ARG A 198 -9.24 2.54 -4.52
N ASP A 199 -8.28 2.70 -5.44
CA ASP A 199 -6.92 3.15 -5.10
C ASP A 199 -6.92 4.60 -4.61
N VAL A 200 -7.89 5.42 -5.06
CA VAL A 200 -8.12 6.78 -4.54
C VAL A 200 -8.42 6.74 -3.04
N LEU A 201 -9.29 5.83 -2.60
CA LEU A 201 -9.66 5.69 -1.19
C LEU A 201 -8.52 5.12 -0.35
N TRP A 202 -7.79 4.13 -0.88
CA TRP A 202 -6.61 3.59 -0.19
C TRP A 202 -5.51 4.63 -0.03
N ALA A 203 -5.21 5.42 -1.08
CA ALA A 203 -4.24 6.51 -1.01
C ALA A 203 -4.68 7.61 -0.03
N ALA A 204 -5.96 8.00 -0.04
CA ALA A 204 -6.50 8.95 0.93
C ALA A 204 -6.39 8.43 2.36
N GLY A 205 -6.80 7.17 2.59
CA GLY A 205 -6.71 6.50 3.88
C GLY A 205 -5.27 6.36 4.38
N ALA A 206 -4.32 6.06 3.49
CA ALA A 206 -2.90 5.98 3.82
C ALA A 206 -2.34 7.33 4.27
N VAL A 207 -2.64 8.42 3.55
CA VAL A 207 -2.22 9.78 3.93
C VAL A 207 -2.83 10.20 5.27
N ILE A 208 -4.13 9.97 5.47
CA ILE A 208 -4.81 10.29 6.72
C ILE A 208 -4.19 9.49 7.87
N THR A 209 -4.02 8.18 7.69
CA THR A 209 -3.43 7.29 8.71
C THR A 209 -2.00 7.71 9.05
N PHE A 210 -1.20 8.10 8.06
CA PHE A 210 0.15 8.58 8.25
C PHE A 210 0.18 9.81 9.17
N TYR A 211 -0.56 10.87 8.82
CA TYR A 211 -0.59 12.10 9.61
C TYR A 211 -1.17 11.88 11.01
N LEU A 212 -2.26 11.13 11.11
CA LEU A 212 -2.88 10.83 12.40
C LEU A 212 -1.98 9.96 13.27
N SER A 213 -1.26 8.97 12.73
CA SER A 213 -0.33 8.14 13.50
C SER A 213 0.83 8.96 14.07
N TYR A 214 1.39 9.89 13.27
CA TYR A 214 2.44 10.80 13.71
C TYR A 214 1.96 11.72 14.84
N LEU A 215 0.81 12.38 14.64
CA LEU A 215 0.21 13.26 15.65
C LEU A 215 -0.21 12.49 16.90
N LEU A 216 -0.73 11.27 16.75
CA LEU A 216 -1.10 10.40 17.87
C LEU A 216 0.14 10.07 18.72
N ILE A 217 1.23 9.64 18.10
CA ILE A 217 2.51 9.36 18.80
C ILE A 217 3.03 10.62 19.50
N ALA A 218 3.00 11.77 18.83
CA ALA A 218 3.41 13.05 19.40
C ALA A 218 2.54 13.47 20.60
N SER A 219 1.24 13.15 20.57
CA SER A 219 0.29 13.50 21.64
C SER A 219 0.36 12.57 22.85
N LEU A 220 0.50 11.25 22.63
CA LEU A 220 0.53 10.22 23.66
C LEU A 220 1.87 10.21 24.41
N LEU A 221 2.97 10.39 23.69
CA LEU A 221 4.32 10.26 24.24
C LEU A 221 5.05 11.60 24.25
N ARG A 222 4.48 12.61 24.91
CA ARG A 222 4.96 14.02 24.84
C ARG A 222 6.47 14.19 25.02
N GLY A 223 7.08 13.53 26.00
CA GLY A 223 8.54 13.59 26.23
C GLY A 223 9.35 12.92 25.11
N THR A 224 8.97 11.70 24.76
CA THR A 224 9.58 10.91 23.67
C THR A 224 9.45 11.61 22.32
N GLY A 225 8.29 12.20 22.03
CA GLY A 225 7.99 12.90 20.79
C GLY A 225 8.87 14.12 20.59
N ILE A 226 9.15 14.89 21.64
CA ILE A 226 10.05 16.06 21.55
C ILE A 226 11.48 15.63 21.19
N VAL A 227 11.99 14.57 21.84
CA VAL A 227 13.32 14.01 21.54
C VAL A 227 13.35 13.45 20.11
N ALA A 228 12.30 12.74 19.70
CA ALA A 228 12.16 12.20 18.35
C ALA A 228 12.14 13.30 17.30
N LEU A 229 11.40 14.39 17.51
CA LEU A 229 11.33 15.53 16.59
C LEU A 229 12.70 16.21 16.44
N ALA A 230 13.39 16.46 17.55
CA ALA A 230 14.73 17.06 17.53
C ALA A 230 15.73 16.18 16.78
N THR A 231 15.75 14.89 17.10
CA THR A 231 16.63 13.90 16.45
C THR A 231 16.32 13.77 14.96
N ALA A 232 15.04 13.70 14.58
CA ALA A 232 14.63 13.57 13.19
C ALA A 232 15.01 14.80 12.36
N LYS A 233 14.85 16.01 12.92
CA LYS A 233 15.29 17.25 12.27
C LYS A 233 16.79 17.27 12.03
N GLU A 234 17.55 16.93 13.06
CA GLU A 234 19.00 16.86 12.96
C GLU A 234 19.42 15.86 11.89
N ALA A 235 18.84 14.65 11.92
CA ALA A 235 19.12 13.58 10.96
C ALA A 235 18.78 13.97 9.51
N MET A 236 17.61 14.58 9.27
CA MET A 236 17.19 15.05 7.94
C MET A 236 17.97 16.28 7.47
N GLY A 237 18.58 17.03 8.40
CA GLY A 237 19.48 18.15 8.10
C GLY A 237 20.89 17.72 7.71
N GLN A 238 21.26 16.45 7.92
CA GLN A 238 22.58 15.94 7.55
C GLN A 238 22.72 15.87 6.02
N PRO A 239 23.89 16.23 5.44
CA PRO A 239 24.13 16.13 4.00
C PRO A 239 23.92 14.72 3.44
N LEU A 240 24.18 13.69 4.25
CA LEU A 240 23.97 12.28 3.87
C LEU A 240 22.51 12.01 3.48
N TYR A 241 21.55 12.59 4.19
CA TYR A 241 20.12 12.38 3.91
C TYR A 241 19.76 12.88 2.50
N LEU A 242 20.15 14.12 2.19
CA LEU A 242 19.93 14.71 0.86
C LEU A 242 20.69 13.97 -0.24
N LEU A 243 21.93 13.54 0.04
CA LEU A 243 22.74 12.77 -0.90
C LEU A 243 22.02 11.47 -1.29
N LEU A 244 21.54 10.70 -0.30
CA LEU A 244 20.82 9.45 -0.55
C LEU A 244 19.51 9.67 -1.32
N LEU A 245 18.77 10.75 -1.01
CA LEU A 245 17.56 11.10 -1.77
C LEU A 245 17.85 11.44 -3.23
N ILE A 246 18.86 12.27 -3.49
CA ILE A 246 19.22 12.69 -4.86
C ILE A 246 19.75 11.50 -5.65
N VAL A 247 20.70 10.76 -5.08
CA VAL A 247 21.28 9.56 -5.72
C VAL A 247 20.19 8.53 -5.97
N GLY A 248 19.26 8.34 -5.02
CA GLY A 248 18.15 7.40 -5.15
C GLY A 248 17.20 7.79 -6.27
N ALA A 249 16.80 9.06 -6.34
CA ALA A 249 15.93 9.56 -7.41
C ALA A 249 16.59 9.44 -8.79
N VAL A 250 17.87 9.79 -8.90
CA VAL A 250 18.64 9.65 -10.15
C VAL A 250 18.78 8.18 -10.54
N ALA A 251 19.04 7.28 -9.58
CA ALA A 251 19.11 5.85 -9.84
C ALA A 251 17.77 5.28 -10.32
N MET A 252 16.63 5.71 -9.78
CA MET A 252 15.31 5.28 -10.28
C MET A 252 15.10 5.66 -11.75
N VAL A 253 15.54 6.86 -12.16
CA VAL A 253 15.49 7.27 -13.57
C VAL A 253 16.44 6.42 -14.41
N ALA A 254 17.65 6.14 -13.92
CA ALA A 254 18.62 5.30 -14.63
C ALA A 254 18.11 3.86 -14.82
N PHE A 255 17.50 3.26 -13.79
CA PHE A 255 16.96 1.89 -13.84
C PHE A 255 15.88 1.68 -14.89
N VAL A 256 15.17 2.74 -15.30
CA VAL A 256 14.19 2.66 -16.40
C VAL A 256 14.86 2.31 -17.73
N TYR A 257 16.07 2.82 -17.99
CA TYR A 257 16.77 2.69 -19.27
C TYR A 257 17.79 1.56 -19.29
N ILE A 258 18.06 0.93 -18.15
CA ILE A 258 18.99 -0.20 -18.08
C ILE A 258 18.27 -1.47 -18.56
N PRO A 259 18.78 -2.14 -19.61
CA PRO A 259 18.24 -3.43 -20.02
C PRO A 259 18.61 -4.48 -18.97
N TYR A 260 17.62 -5.11 -18.37
CA TYR A 260 17.84 -6.20 -17.41
C TYR A 260 18.19 -7.53 -18.09
N ASN A 261 18.13 -7.56 -19.44
CA ASN A 261 18.32 -8.75 -20.27
C ASN A 261 17.43 -9.91 -19.80
N THR A 262 16.23 -9.59 -19.32
CA THR A 262 15.21 -10.57 -18.98
C THR A 262 14.24 -10.72 -20.14
N PHE A 263 13.77 -11.93 -20.41
CA PHE A 263 12.86 -12.22 -21.52
C PHE A 263 11.42 -11.71 -21.20
N GLY A 264 11.24 -10.40 -21.07
CA GLY A 264 9.95 -9.75 -20.81
C GLY A 264 9.60 -9.55 -19.34
N GLU A 265 10.58 -9.63 -18.42
CA GLU A 265 10.38 -9.47 -16.98
C GLU A 265 11.00 -8.18 -16.42
N ASP A 266 11.34 -7.24 -17.30
CA ASP A 266 12.09 -6.03 -16.97
C ASP A 266 11.35 -5.14 -15.95
N VAL A 267 10.03 -5.06 -16.03
CA VAL A 267 9.20 -4.32 -15.06
C VAL A 267 9.34 -4.92 -13.65
N LYS A 268 9.48 -6.24 -13.54
CA LYS A 268 9.65 -6.94 -12.25
C LYS A 268 11.04 -6.67 -11.68
N MET A 269 12.07 -6.75 -12.52
CA MET A 269 13.45 -6.46 -12.15
C MET A 269 13.64 -5.00 -11.70
N LEU A 270 12.95 -4.05 -12.34
CA LEU A 270 12.94 -2.65 -11.92
C LEU A 270 12.36 -2.49 -10.51
N LYS A 271 11.23 -3.16 -10.20
CA LYS A 271 10.62 -3.09 -8.87
C LYS A 271 11.53 -3.67 -7.80
N ASP A 272 12.16 -4.81 -8.09
CA ASP A 272 13.06 -5.48 -7.16
C ASP A 272 14.33 -4.65 -6.90
N SER A 273 14.97 -4.18 -7.98
CA SER A 273 16.15 -3.30 -7.89
C SER A 273 15.82 -1.99 -7.18
N GLY A 274 14.68 -1.39 -7.51
CA GLY A 274 14.22 -0.12 -6.94
C GLY A 274 13.91 -0.23 -5.45
N ARG A 275 13.15 -1.26 -5.05
CA ARG A 275 12.90 -1.58 -3.65
C ARG A 275 14.22 -1.81 -2.90
N SER A 276 15.10 -2.64 -3.44
CA SER A 276 16.36 -3.01 -2.79
C SER A 276 17.27 -1.80 -2.58
N LEU A 277 17.33 -0.89 -3.55
CA LEU A 277 18.07 0.37 -3.40
C LEU A 277 17.52 1.23 -2.25
N ILE A 278 16.20 1.43 -2.20
CA ILE A 278 15.56 2.24 -1.15
C ILE A 278 15.80 1.64 0.23
N MET A 279 15.70 0.31 0.34
CA MET A 279 15.97 -0.44 1.55
C MET A 279 17.42 -0.27 2.02
N VAL A 280 18.39 -0.47 1.13
CA VAL A 280 19.82 -0.31 1.45
C VAL A 280 20.12 1.13 1.87
N PHE A 281 19.55 2.13 1.20
CA PHE A 281 19.70 3.53 1.60
C PHE A 281 19.05 3.80 2.97
N GLY A 282 17.88 3.22 3.22
CA GLY A 282 17.21 3.18 4.52
C GLY A 282 18.11 2.66 5.63
N ILE A 283 18.70 1.50 5.41
CA ILE A 283 19.60 0.82 6.34
C ILE A 283 20.84 1.71 6.56
N VAL A 284 21.58 2.08 5.51
CA VAL A 284 22.79 2.91 5.63
C VAL A 284 22.52 4.20 6.39
N PHE A 285 21.42 4.90 6.07
CA PHE A 285 21.03 6.10 6.79
C PHE A 285 20.70 5.82 8.26
N ALA A 286 19.88 4.80 8.54
CA ALA A 286 19.50 4.46 9.91
C ALA A 286 20.70 4.09 10.78
N LEU A 287 21.64 3.30 10.26
CA LEU A 287 22.86 2.90 10.97
C LEU A 287 23.79 4.10 11.22
N TRP A 288 23.93 4.98 10.23
CA TRP A 288 24.70 6.20 10.35
C TRP A 288 24.11 7.11 11.42
N THR A 289 22.82 7.42 11.33
CA THR A 289 22.14 8.29 12.29
C THR A 289 22.10 7.67 13.69
N ALA A 290 21.88 6.36 13.83
CA ALA A 290 21.96 5.69 15.12
C ALA A 290 23.35 5.87 15.74
N SER A 291 24.40 5.69 14.96
CA SER A 291 25.78 5.80 15.46
C SER A 291 26.12 7.23 15.86
N VAL A 292 25.88 8.22 15.00
CA VAL A 292 26.21 9.62 15.29
C VAL A 292 25.33 10.19 16.40
N SER A 293 24.02 9.91 16.37
CA SER A 293 23.08 10.51 17.32
C SER A 293 23.08 9.82 18.69
N VAL A 294 23.60 8.60 18.81
CA VAL A 294 23.62 7.85 20.07
C VAL A 294 25.02 7.57 20.55
N ALA A 295 25.91 7.00 19.73
CA ALA A 295 27.28 6.72 20.19
C ALA A 295 28.02 8.02 20.52
N ASP A 296 28.02 9.02 19.62
CA ASP A 296 28.78 10.26 19.84
C ASP A 296 28.18 11.11 20.99
N GLU A 297 26.86 11.10 21.16
CA GLU A 297 26.21 11.84 22.26
C GLU A 297 26.46 11.19 23.64
N ILE A 298 26.58 9.86 23.66
CA ILE A 298 26.90 9.13 24.89
C ILE A 298 28.39 9.27 25.22
N GLU A 299 29.29 9.12 24.23
CA GLU A 299 30.74 9.26 24.42
C GLU A 299 31.15 10.70 24.73
N GLY A 300 30.54 11.67 24.05
CA GLY A 300 30.79 13.11 24.24
C GLY A 300 30.19 13.69 25.53
N LYS A 301 29.55 12.88 26.38
CA LYS A 301 28.84 13.28 27.61
C LYS A 301 27.74 14.36 27.39
N THR A 302 27.37 14.67 26.15
CA THR A 302 26.32 15.64 25.84
C THR A 302 24.94 15.11 26.22
N ALA A 303 24.76 13.78 26.23
CA ALA A 303 23.54 13.12 26.73
C ALA A 303 23.19 13.53 28.18
N LEU A 304 24.18 13.79 29.05
CA LEU A 304 23.90 14.20 30.44
C LEU A 304 23.24 15.58 30.51
N THR A 305 23.58 16.49 29.60
CA THR A 305 23.00 17.84 29.59
C THR A 305 21.51 17.83 29.26
N LEU A 306 21.08 16.87 28.44
CA LEU A 306 19.67 16.65 28.11
C LEU A 306 18.92 15.92 29.24
N LEU A 307 19.60 15.04 29.97
CA LEU A 307 19.06 14.36 31.15
C LEU A 307 18.91 15.28 32.37
N SER A 308 19.50 16.49 32.34
CA SER A 308 19.23 17.55 33.33
C SER A 308 17.83 18.18 33.17
N LYS A 309 17.16 17.94 32.02
CA LYS A 309 15.72 18.21 31.85
C LYS A 309 14.92 17.00 32.35
N PRO A 310 13.63 17.13 32.70
CA PRO A 310 12.81 16.03 33.22
C PRO A 310 12.46 15.00 32.11
N ILE A 311 13.47 14.35 31.55
CA ILE A 311 13.39 13.32 30.51
C ILE A 311 14.01 12.04 31.08
N SER A 312 13.21 10.99 31.16
CA SER A 312 13.71 9.68 31.62
C SER A 312 14.63 9.03 30.58
N ARG A 313 15.55 8.18 31.04
CA ARG A 313 16.42 7.36 30.16
C ARG A 313 15.62 6.58 29.11
N ARG A 314 14.44 6.07 29.49
CA ARG A 314 13.54 5.31 28.59
C ARG A 314 12.95 6.21 27.50
N GLN A 315 12.50 7.42 27.87
CA GLN A 315 12.00 8.40 26.90
C GLN A 315 13.10 8.87 25.95
N PHE A 316 14.34 8.97 26.42
CA PHE A 316 15.49 9.32 25.59
C PHE A 316 15.73 8.27 24.49
N ILE A 317 15.89 6.99 24.87
CA ILE A 317 16.17 5.91 23.90
C ILE A 317 15.00 5.66 22.94
N LEU A 318 13.75 5.63 23.44
CA LEU A 318 12.57 5.52 22.57
C LEU A 318 12.43 6.72 21.63
N GLY A 319 12.78 7.91 22.11
CA GLY A 319 12.77 9.14 21.32
C GLY A 319 13.79 9.09 20.19
N LYS A 320 15.02 8.64 20.49
CA LYS A 320 16.08 8.42 19.49
C LYS A 320 15.65 7.41 18.43
N PHE A 321 15.06 6.29 18.84
CA PHE A 321 14.55 5.29 17.90
C PHE A 321 13.52 5.89 16.93
N LEU A 322 12.46 6.50 17.45
CA LEU A 322 11.42 7.13 16.62
C LEU A 322 11.99 8.27 15.77
N GLY A 323 12.96 9.01 16.30
CA GLY A 323 13.68 10.07 15.59
C GLY A 323 14.53 9.58 14.42
N ILE A 324 14.98 8.31 14.44
CA ILE A 324 15.68 7.66 13.32
C ILE A 324 14.67 7.06 12.34
N VAL A 325 13.61 6.41 12.85
CA VAL A 325 12.59 5.75 12.03
C VAL A 325 11.82 6.76 11.18
N TRP A 326 11.44 7.92 11.70
CA TRP A 326 10.64 8.90 10.94
C TRP A 326 11.34 9.40 9.67
N PRO A 327 12.60 9.87 9.70
CA PRO A 327 13.33 10.21 8.48
C PRO A 327 13.43 9.05 7.48
N VAL A 328 13.64 7.81 7.94
CA VAL A 328 13.65 6.62 7.08
C VAL A 328 12.29 6.46 6.40
N VAL A 329 11.20 6.54 7.15
CA VAL A 329 9.84 6.48 6.63
C VAL A 329 9.60 7.57 5.58
N VAL A 330 10.03 8.81 5.83
CA VAL A 330 9.91 9.91 4.86
C VAL A 330 10.71 9.63 3.59
N MET A 331 11.93 9.09 3.72
CA MET A 331 12.73 8.68 2.56
C MET A 331 12.04 7.60 1.73
N PHE A 332 11.41 6.61 2.36
CA PHE A 332 10.60 5.61 1.68
C PHE A 332 9.39 6.21 0.96
N VAL A 333 8.72 7.22 1.56
CA VAL A 333 7.62 7.93 0.90
C VAL A 333 8.11 8.70 -0.33
N ILE A 334 9.23 9.42 -0.23
CA ILE A 334 9.80 10.20 -1.33
C ILE A 334 10.27 9.28 -2.45
N LEU A 335 11.21 8.38 -2.16
CA LEU A 335 11.81 7.48 -3.15
C LEU A 335 10.81 6.44 -3.66
N GLY A 336 9.85 6.02 -2.83
CA GLY A 336 8.75 5.16 -3.24
C GLY A 336 7.85 5.83 -4.27
N GLY A 337 7.57 7.14 -4.11
CA GLY A 337 6.87 7.93 -5.12
C GLY A 337 7.63 7.98 -6.45
N PHE A 338 8.95 8.17 -6.42
CA PHE A 338 9.80 8.10 -7.62
C PHE A 338 9.79 6.71 -8.25
N LEU A 339 9.86 5.63 -7.45
CA LEU A 339 9.79 4.26 -7.95
C LEU A 339 8.43 3.97 -8.60
N MET A 340 7.32 4.42 -8.01
CA MET A 340 5.99 4.27 -8.60
C MET A 340 5.91 4.96 -9.97
N ALA A 341 6.46 6.17 -10.10
CA ALA A 341 6.55 6.87 -11.37
C ALA A 341 7.43 6.14 -12.39
N ALA A 342 8.59 5.63 -11.96
CA ALA A 342 9.50 4.84 -12.79
C ALA A 342 8.84 3.55 -13.30
N VAL A 343 8.12 2.83 -12.45
CA VAL A 343 7.38 1.60 -12.80
C VAL A 343 6.30 1.88 -13.83
N SER A 344 5.45 2.90 -13.59
CA SER A 344 4.38 3.27 -14.52
C SER A 344 4.93 3.61 -15.91
N TYR A 345 6.05 4.35 -15.95
CA TYR A 345 6.70 4.70 -17.21
C TYR A 345 7.40 3.49 -17.88
N LYS A 346 8.06 2.61 -17.11
CA LYS A 346 8.75 1.42 -17.66
C LYS A 346 7.79 0.47 -18.36
N VAL A 347 6.55 0.29 -17.89
CA VAL A 347 5.55 -0.55 -18.58
C VAL A 347 5.31 -0.08 -20.03
N VAL A 348 5.18 1.24 -20.22
CA VAL A 348 4.99 1.84 -21.56
C VAL A 348 6.28 1.78 -22.38
N TYR A 349 7.43 2.04 -21.75
CA TYR A 349 8.74 1.99 -22.41
C TYR A 349 9.05 0.57 -22.92
N ASP A 350 8.85 -0.44 -22.09
CA ASP A 350 9.14 -1.85 -22.38
C ASP A 350 8.27 -2.37 -23.52
N SER A 351 6.97 -2.05 -23.51
CA SER A 351 6.04 -2.44 -24.58
C SER A 351 6.44 -1.83 -25.94
N ARG A 352 6.98 -0.61 -25.93
CA ARG A 352 7.46 0.06 -27.15
C ARG A 352 8.74 -0.55 -27.68
N GLU A 353 9.66 -0.97 -26.82
CA GLU A 353 10.93 -1.59 -27.23
C GLU A 353 10.73 -3.05 -27.69
N SER A 354 9.84 -3.79 -27.02
CA SER A 354 9.52 -5.18 -27.33
C SER A 354 8.52 -5.38 -28.48
N SER A 355 8.03 -4.30 -29.09
CA SER A 355 6.97 -4.33 -30.13
C SER A 355 5.68 -5.04 -29.70
N ASN A 356 5.41 -5.05 -28.38
CA ASN A 356 4.16 -5.56 -27.83
C ASN A 356 3.00 -4.59 -28.08
N PRO A 357 1.73 -5.06 -28.03
CA PRO A 357 0.58 -4.17 -28.07
C PRO A 357 0.70 -3.06 -27.03
N THR A 358 0.25 -1.85 -27.37
CA THR A 358 0.29 -0.71 -26.44
C THR A 358 -0.51 -1.06 -25.19
N PRO A 359 0.10 -0.99 -23.98
CA PRO A 359 -0.56 -1.40 -22.76
C PRO A 359 -1.66 -0.42 -22.41
N ASN A 360 -2.66 -0.91 -21.69
CA ASN A 360 -3.71 -0.05 -21.14
C ASN A 360 -3.21 0.66 -19.87
N TRP A 361 -3.79 1.82 -19.55
CA TRP A 361 -3.41 2.55 -18.33
C TRP A 361 -3.72 1.76 -17.05
N GLN A 362 -4.72 0.85 -17.10
CA GLN A 362 -5.06 -0.06 -16.01
C GLN A 362 -3.93 -1.07 -15.71
N GLU A 363 -3.21 -1.52 -16.73
CA GLU A 363 -2.05 -2.41 -16.57
C GLU A 363 -0.91 -1.65 -15.90
N CYS A 364 -0.66 -0.41 -16.33
CA CYS A 364 0.30 0.48 -15.69
C CYS A 364 -0.05 0.72 -14.21
N ASN A 365 -1.33 0.92 -13.90
CA ASN A 365 -1.82 1.09 -12.52
C ASN A 365 -1.62 -0.16 -11.68
N THR A 366 -1.98 -1.32 -12.22
CA THR A 366 -1.82 -2.61 -11.54
C THR A 366 -0.37 -2.86 -11.16
N GLU A 367 0.55 -2.67 -12.10
CA GLU A 367 1.98 -2.89 -11.85
C GLU A 367 2.56 -1.86 -10.86
N MET A 368 2.11 -0.60 -10.93
CA MET A 368 2.50 0.46 -10.00
C MET A 368 2.02 0.18 -8.56
N ILE A 369 0.73 -0.12 -8.35
CA ILE A 369 0.15 -0.33 -7.01
C ILE A 369 0.72 -1.58 -6.33
N ARG A 370 1.05 -2.63 -7.10
CA ARG A 370 1.76 -3.83 -6.58
C ARG A 370 3.12 -3.51 -5.95
N THR A 371 3.70 -2.35 -6.22
CA THR A 371 4.97 -1.91 -5.62
C THR A 371 4.81 -1.46 -4.17
N VAL A 372 3.63 -0.95 -3.78
CA VAL A 372 3.36 -0.44 -2.42
C VAL A 372 3.54 -1.47 -1.30
N PRO A 373 2.92 -2.67 -1.35
CA PRO A 373 3.10 -3.66 -0.29
C PRO A 373 4.54 -4.17 -0.21
N VAL A 374 5.19 -4.27 -1.36
CA VAL A 374 6.61 -4.66 -1.49
C VAL A 374 7.52 -3.61 -0.83
N LEU A 375 7.28 -2.32 -1.05
CA LEU A 375 7.99 -1.25 -0.32
C LEU A 375 7.71 -1.25 1.18
N THR A 376 6.48 -1.58 1.58
CA THR A 376 6.09 -1.65 2.99
C THR A 376 6.88 -2.73 3.73
N LEU A 377 7.08 -3.89 3.12
CA LEU A 377 7.90 -4.95 3.69
C LEU A 377 9.39 -4.55 3.80
N ALA A 378 9.94 -3.89 2.78
CA ALA A 378 11.30 -3.34 2.84
C ALA A 378 11.47 -2.29 3.95
N LEU A 379 10.44 -1.48 4.20
CA LEU A 379 10.43 -0.54 5.30
C LEU A 379 10.45 -1.28 6.65
N MET A 380 9.63 -2.32 6.81
CA MET A 380 9.62 -3.14 8.03
C MET A 380 11.00 -3.76 8.30
N GLU A 381 11.64 -4.30 7.26
CA GLU A 381 13.00 -4.84 7.36
C GLU A 381 14.01 -3.77 7.81
N THR A 382 13.94 -2.58 7.21
CA THR A 382 14.79 -1.44 7.58
C THR A 382 14.56 -1.02 9.03
N ILE A 383 13.33 -1.02 9.52
CA ILE A 383 12.99 -0.68 10.91
C ILE A 383 13.57 -1.72 11.88
N VAL A 384 13.51 -3.02 11.55
CA VAL A 384 14.14 -4.07 12.36
C VAL A 384 15.64 -3.81 12.47
N LEU A 385 16.33 -3.57 11.36
CA LEU A 385 17.77 -3.29 11.39
C LEU A 385 18.12 -1.97 12.08
N ALA A 386 17.28 -0.94 11.94
CA ALA A 386 17.44 0.32 12.67
C ALA A 386 17.33 0.10 14.19
N SER A 387 16.40 -0.73 14.65
CA SER A 387 16.24 -1.04 16.08
C SER A 387 17.45 -1.81 16.64
N ILE A 388 17.98 -2.76 15.88
CA ILE A 388 19.19 -3.51 16.24
C ILE A 388 20.41 -2.59 16.26
N SER A 389 20.54 -1.72 15.26
CA SER A 389 21.64 -0.75 15.18
C SER A 389 21.64 0.22 16.35
N LEU A 390 20.45 0.72 16.73
CA LEU A 390 20.31 1.55 17.91
C LEU A 390 20.75 0.82 19.19
N ALA A 391 20.31 -0.43 19.36
CA ALA A 391 20.68 -1.24 20.52
C ALA A 391 22.20 -1.42 20.63
N ILE A 392 22.86 -1.74 19.51
CA ILE A 392 24.32 -1.91 19.44
C ILE A 392 25.04 -0.58 19.71
N SER A 393 24.54 0.52 19.15
CA SER A 393 25.10 1.86 19.30
C SER A 393 25.08 2.37 20.76
N THR A 394 24.32 1.75 21.66
CA THR A 394 24.36 2.09 23.10
C THR A 394 25.68 1.71 23.77
N ARG A 395 26.46 0.80 23.18
CA ARG A 395 27.71 0.26 23.76
C ARG A 395 28.89 0.30 22.82
N LEU A 396 28.66 0.20 21.51
CA LEU A 396 29.72 0.15 20.52
C LEU A 396 29.74 1.42 19.67
N PRO A 397 30.94 1.90 19.28
CA PRO A 397 31.07 3.03 18.36
C PRO A 397 30.62 2.66 16.94
N MET A 398 30.62 3.64 16.04
CA MET A 398 30.06 3.53 14.68
C MET A 398 30.59 2.33 13.89
N LEU A 399 31.91 2.13 13.84
CA LEU A 399 32.51 1.13 12.95
C LEU A 399 32.12 -0.32 13.33
N PRO A 400 32.22 -0.76 14.60
CA PRO A 400 31.68 -2.05 15.01
C PRO A 400 30.17 -2.19 14.79
N ASN A 401 29.38 -1.13 15.03
CA ASN A 401 27.94 -1.15 14.78
C ASN A 401 27.61 -1.45 13.30
N LEU A 402 28.28 -0.76 12.37
CA LEU A 402 28.13 -0.99 10.93
C LEU A 402 28.49 -2.42 10.52
N ILE A 403 29.60 -2.95 11.02
CA ILE A 403 30.06 -4.31 10.70
C ILE A 403 29.07 -5.36 11.23
N ILE A 404 28.62 -5.22 12.48
CA ILE A 404 27.72 -6.19 13.11
C ILE A 404 26.36 -6.18 12.40
N VAL A 405 25.76 -5.02 12.20
CA VAL A 405 24.44 -4.93 11.56
C VAL A 405 24.51 -5.35 10.09
N GLY A 406 25.58 -5.00 9.37
CA GLY A 406 25.82 -5.48 8.01
C GLY A 406 25.96 -7.01 7.95
N THR A 407 26.62 -7.61 8.95
CA THR A 407 26.71 -9.08 9.08
C THR A 407 25.33 -9.70 9.36
N ILE A 408 24.54 -9.08 10.25
CA ILE A 408 23.17 -9.52 10.55
C ILE A 408 22.29 -9.46 9.29
N TYR A 409 22.42 -8.40 8.48
CA TYR A 409 21.70 -8.28 7.20
C TYR A 409 22.05 -9.44 6.25
N VAL A 410 23.35 -9.67 6.01
CA VAL A 410 23.81 -10.75 5.12
C VAL A 410 23.37 -12.12 5.64
N LEU A 411 23.57 -12.40 6.93
CA LEU A 411 23.15 -13.67 7.53
C LEU A 411 21.63 -13.83 7.53
N GLY A 412 20.87 -12.75 7.70
CA GLY A 412 19.40 -12.76 7.72
C GLY A 412 18.78 -13.24 6.40
N HIS A 413 19.43 -12.96 5.27
CA HIS A 413 19.01 -13.47 3.95
C HIS A 413 19.64 -14.82 3.58
N LEU A 414 20.89 -15.08 3.97
CA LEU A 414 21.58 -16.32 3.59
C LEU A 414 21.19 -17.53 4.44
N THR A 415 20.83 -17.33 5.72
CA THR A 415 20.56 -18.43 6.65
C THR A 415 19.43 -19.36 6.16
N PRO A 416 18.26 -18.84 5.71
CA PRO A 416 17.20 -19.70 5.16
C PRO A 416 17.64 -20.46 3.92
N LEU A 417 18.32 -19.78 2.98
CA LEU A 417 18.82 -20.38 1.73
C LEU A 417 19.78 -21.53 1.99
N VAL A 418 20.73 -21.36 2.93
CA VAL A 418 21.70 -22.38 3.32
C VAL A 418 21.02 -23.54 4.06
N ALA A 419 20.09 -23.23 4.96
CA ALA A 419 19.36 -24.24 5.73
C ALA A 419 18.49 -25.12 4.85
N GLN A 420 17.80 -24.54 3.85
CA GLN A 420 16.93 -25.25 2.91
C GLN A 420 17.72 -26.07 1.90
N SER A 421 18.79 -25.51 1.32
CA SER A 421 19.64 -26.21 0.33
C SER A 421 20.40 -27.42 0.91
N SER A 422 20.56 -27.46 2.23
CA SER A 422 21.26 -28.53 2.96
C SER A 422 20.34 -29.63 3.49
N VAL A 423 19.02 -29.47 3.39
CA VAL A 423 18.04 -30.50 3.80
C VAL A 423 18.28 -31.76 2.98
N GLY A 424 18.49 -32.90 3.66
CA GLY A 424 18.77 -34.19 3.03
C GLY A 424 20.20 -34.39 2.52
N LYS A 425 21.08 -33.37 2.64
CA LYS A 425 22.51 -33.48 2.28
C LYS A 425 23.42 -33.44 3.50
N ASN A 426 23.22 -32.47 4.40
CA ASN A 426 24.06 -32.29 5.57
C ASN A 426 23.22 -31.78 6.76
N GLU A 427 22.90 -32.68 7.69
CA GLU A 427 22.10 -32.39 8.87
C GLU A 427 22.75 -31.36 9.79
N PHE A 428 24.09 -31.33 9.86
CA PHE A 428 24.82 -30.36 10.67
C PHE A 428 24.59 -28.93 10.17
N VAL A 429 24.69 -28.71 8.85
CA VAL A 429 24.45 -27.38 8.26
C VAL A 429 22.98 -26.98 8.41
N SER A 430 22.05 -27.91 8.27
CA SER A 430 20.63 -27.64 8.50
C SER A 430 20.35 -27.27 9.97
N PHE A 431 20.99 -27.94 10.94
CA PHE A 431 20.87 -27.62 12.36
C PHE A 431 21.41 -26.22 12.69
N PHE A 432 22.64 -25.89 12.27
CA PHE A 432 23.22 -24.56 12.52
C PHE A 432 22.49 -23.45 11.78
N GLY A 433 21.96 -23.73 10.59
CA GLY A 433 21.07 -22.82 9.88
C GLY A 433 19.78 -22.53 10.67
N ARG A 434 19.12 -23.57 11.20
CA ARG A 434 17.93 -23.40 12.06
C ARG A 434 18.25 -22.70 13.37
N LEU A 435 19.37 -23.01 14.02
CA LEU A 435 19.80 -22.33 15.25
C LEU A 435 20.05 -20.84 15.00
N SER A 436 20.74 -20.51 13.91
CA SER A 436 20.99 -19.12 13.51
C SER A 436 19.68 -18.38 13.23
N ALA A 437 18.71 -19.03 12.60
CA ALA A 437 17.38 -18.49 12.31
C ALA A 437 16.50 -18.25 13.56
N VAL A 438 16.85 -18.84 14.71
CA VAL A 438 16.17 -18.56 16.00
C VAL A 438 16.74 -17.31 16.67
N VAL A 439 18.05 -17.07 16.52
CA VAL A 439 18.74 -15.95 17.18
C VAL A 439 18.70 -14.67 16.34
N LEU A 440 18.90 -14.81 15.04
CA LEU A 440 18.91 -13.69 14.10
C LEU A 440 17.54 -13.50 13.45
N PRO A 441 17.13 -12.25 13.15
CA PRO A 441 15.93 -12.01 12.38
C PRO A 441 16.09 -12.65 11.00
N VAL A 442 15.21 -13.60 10.67
CA VAL A 442 15.08 -14.12 9.32
C VAL A 442 14.44 -13.03 8.44
N LEU A 443 15.28 -12.26 7.76
CA LEU A 443 14.87 -11.10 6.95
C LEU A 443 14.18 -11.51 5.65
N ASP A 444 14.33 -12.78 5.24
CA ASP A 444 13.65 -13.35 4.07
C ASP A 444 12.11 -13.28 4.17
N HIS A 445 11.53 -13.21 5.37
CA HIS A 445 10.09 -12.95 5.54
C HIS A 445 9.65 -11.58 5.01
N PHE A 446 10.56 -10.62 4.91
CA PHE A 446 10.27 -9.34 4.28
C PHE A 446 10.50 -9.38 2.78
N ASN A 447 11.31 -10.32 2.27
CA ASN A 447 11.62 -10.47 0.86
C ASN A 447 10.60 -11.39 0.16
N VAL A 448 9.61 -10.81 -0.52
CA VAL A 448 8.59 -11.58 -1.25
C VAL A 448 8.86 -11.51 -2.74
N GLU A 449 9.89 -12.24 -3.18
CA GLU A 449 10.21 -12.38 -4.61
C GLU A 449 9.03 -12.96 -5.40
N ALA A 450 8.24 -13.85 -4.79
CA ALA A 450 7.06 -14.43 -5.44
C ALA A 450 5.95 -13.39 -5.75
N ALA A 451 5.92 -12.25 -5.07
CA ALA A 451 4.95 -11.17 -5.31
C ALA A 451 5.47 -10.09 -6.26
N THR A 452 6.79 -10.02 -6.46
CA THR A 452 7.41 -9.22 -7.54
C THR A 452 7.46 -10.01 -8.84
N VAL A 453 7.60 -11.34 -8.78
CA VAL A 453 7.73 -12.25 -9.95
C VAL A 453 6.39 -12.89 -10.37
N GLY A 454 5.44 -13.09 -9.46
CA GLY A 454 4.13 -13.69 -9.76
C GLY A 454 3.03 -12.70 -10.12
N ALA A 455 1.98 -13.17 -10.81
CA ALA A 455 0.78 -12.38 -11.11
C ALA A 455 -0.15 -12.12 -9.91
N ARG A 456 0.26 -12.51 -8.69
CA ARG A 456 -0.54 -12.40 -7.46
C ARG A 456 -0.02 -11.27 -6.59
N SER A 457 -0.93 -10.39 -6.15
CA SER A 457 -0.62 -9.35 -5.17
C SER A 457 -0.26 -9.94 -3.82
N VAL A 458 0.55 -9.22 -3.03
CA VAL A 458 0.82 -9.57 -1.63
C VAL A 458 -0.50 -9.54 -0.85
N PRO A 459 -0.93 -10.65 -0.25
CA PRO A 459 -2.14 -10.69 0.57
C PRO A 459 -2.01 -9.81 1.83
N LEU A 460 -3.11 -9.18 2.26
CA LEU A 460 -3.11 -8.28 3.43
C LEU A 460 -2.80 -9.03 4.75
N ASP A 461 -3.24 -10.28 4.86
CA ASP A 461 -2.91 -11.19 5.96
C ASP A 461 -1.40 -11.43 6.08
N TYR A 462 -0.69 -11.59 4.97
CA TYR A 462 0.76 -11.70 4.96
C TYR A 462 1.42 -10.43 5.53
N LEU A 463 0.99 -9.25 5.08
CA LEU A 463 1.51 -7.97 5.59
C LEU A 463 1.26 -7.80 7.09
N LEU A 464 0.11 -8.24 7.60
CA LEU A 464 -0.19 -8.19 9.03
C LEU A 464 0.74 -9.09 9.84
N TRP A 465 0.95 -10.34 9.40
CA TRP A 465 1.88 -11.25 10.07
C TRP A 465 3.33 -10.77 10.01
N ALA A 466 3.77 -10.22 8.87
CA ALA A 466 5.08 -9.57 8.74
C ALA A 466 5.20 -8.35 9.67
N GLY A 467 4.12 -7.58 9.84
CA GLY A 467 4.05 -6.47 10.78
C GLY A 467 4.17 -6.92 12.24
N VAL A 468 3.49 -8.01 12.63
CA VAL A 468 3.62 -8.62 13.97
C VAL A 468 5.06 -9.08 14.21
N TYR A 469 5.65 -9.75 13.22
CA TYR A 469 7.04 -10.19 13.27
C TYR A 469 8.02 -9.02 13.43
N CYS A 470 7.84 -7.95 12.65
CA CYS A 470 8.60 -6.70 12.78
C CYS A 470 8.48 -6.11 14.18
N LEU A 471 7.26 -5.95 14.70
CA LEU A 471 7.01 -5.38 16.02
C LEU A 471 7.67 -6.21 17.14
N LEU A 472 7.64 -7.54 17.04
CA LEU A 472 8.28 -8.43 17.99
C LEU A 472 9.80 -8.22 18.04
N PHE A 473 10.46 -8.20 16.87
CA PHE A 473 11.91 -7.98 16.81
C PHE A 473 12.32 -6.57 17.24
N VAL A 474 11.55 -5.55 16.85
CA VAL A 474 11.76 -4.17 17.33
C VAL A 474 11.62 -4.11 18.85
N THR A 475 10.60 -4.76 19.42
CA THR A 475 10.39 -4.77 20.88
C THR A 475 11.57 -5.44 21.59
N ILE A 476 12.03 -6.60 21.11
CA ILE A 476 13.19 -7.29 21.68
C ILE A 476 14.45 -6.42 21.60
N ALA A 477 14.74 -5.84 20.43
CA ALA A 477 15.90 -4.97 20.25
C ALA A 477 15.82 -3.72 21.15
N MET A 478 14.64 -3.12 21.29
CA MET A 478 14.44 -1.97 22.17
C MET A 478 14.57 -2.33 23.65
N LEU A 479 14.11 -3.51 24.08
CA LEU A 479 14.35 -3.99 25.45
C LEU A 479 15.85 -4.15 25.73
N VAL A 480 16.59 -4.74 24.79
CA VAL A 480 18.05 -4.86 24.88
C VAL A 480 18.73 -3.48 24.92
N ALA A 481 18.29 -2.54 24.09
CA ALA A 481 18.81 -1.17 24.08
C ALA A 481 18.60 -0.49 25.45
N LEU A 482 17.43 -0.66 26.04
CA LEU A 482 17.09 -0.09 27.35
C LEU A 482 17.93 -0.71 28.47
N THR A 483 18.07 -2.03 28.51
CA THR A 483 18.89 -2.70 29.54
C THR A 483 20.36 -2.30 29.43
N LEU A 484 20.91 -2.28 28.20
CA LEU A 484 22.31 -1.90 27.98
C LEU A 484 22.58 -0.44 28.35
N PHE A 485 21.59 0.44 28.20
CA PHE A 485 21.71 1.86 28.51
C PHE A 485 21.49 2.18 30.00
N GLU A 486 20.60 1.43 30.69
CA GLU A 486 20.41 1.56 32.15
C GLU A 486 21.71 1.21 32.90
N ASP A 487 22.40 0.14 32.48
CA ASP A 487 23.66 -0.34 33.07
C ASP A 487 24.90 0.47 32.68
N ARG A 488 24.76 1.54 31.87
CA ARG A 488 25.90 2.39 31.49
C ARG A 488 26.02 3.54 32.48
N ASP A 489 27.10 3.51 33.25
CA ASP A 489 27.52 4.64 34.07
C ASP A 489 27.88 5.81 33.14
N LEU A 490 27.05 6.84 33.19
CA LEU A 490 27.22 8.08 32.42
C LEU A 490 28.05 9.11 33.21
N ALA A 491 28.48 8.79 34.44
CA ALA A 491 29.24 9.68 35.33
C ALA A 491 30.74 9.67 34.99
#